data_AF-A0A955SEB0-F1
#
_entry.id   AF-A0A955SEB0-F1
#
_cell.length_a   1.000
_cell.length_b   1.000
_cell.length_c   1.000
_cell.angle_alpha   90.00
_cell.angle_beta   90.00
_cell.angle_gamma   90.00
#
_symmetry.space_group_name_H-M   'P 1'
#
loop_
_entity.id
_entity.type
_entity.pdbx_description
1 polymer ?
#
loop_
_entity_poly.entity_id
_entity_poly.type
_entity_poly.pdbx_seq_one_letter_code
_entity_poly.pdbx_strand_id
1 'polypeptide(L)'
;SRDGMTAGEPLDYSSGNVLLDEKGEAWVPLPPSFEACHTDFRYHLTCVGEFAPVHVAEEVKDNRFKISGGTPGLKVSWQVTGVRQIPETD
;
A
#
# COMPACT_ATOMS: atom_id res chain seq x y z
N SER A 1 -23.12 -24.76 8.33
CA SER A 1 -21.86 -24.82 7.58
C SER A 1 -21.00 -23.65 8.03
N ARG A 2 -19.85 -23.93 8.64
CA ARG A 2 -18.79 -22.95 8.94
C ARG A 2 -17.58 -23.36 8.10
N ASP A 3 -17.77 -23.32 6.79
CA ASP A 3 -16.68 -23.51 5.83
C ASP A 3 -16.35 -22.12 5.29
N GLY A 4 -15.12 -21.65 5.48
CA GLY A 4 -14.60 -20.52 4.72
C GLY A 4 -14.02 -19.33 5.48
N MET A 5 -13.67 -19.44 6.76
CA MET A 5 -12.76 -18.47 7.37
C MET A 5 -11.52 -19.21 7.87
N THR A 6 -10.59 -19.49 6.94
CA THR A 6 -9.21 -19.71 7.35
C THR A 6 -8.79 -18.47 8.13
N ALA A 7 -8.27 -18.63 9.34
CA ALA A 7 -7.65 -17.51 10.04
C ALA A 7 -6.58 -16.95 9.10
N GLY A 8 -6.82 -15.76 8.54
CA GLY A 8 -5.89 -15.14 7.60
C GLY A 8 -4.52 -15.04 8.26
N GLU A 9 -3.47 -15.28 7.49
CA GLU A 9 -2.09 -15.03 7.92
C GLU A 9 -2.01 -13.64 8.58
N PRO A 10 -1.21 -13.46 9.65
CA PRO A 10 -1.13 -12.18 10.33
C PRO A 10 -0.66 -11.09 9.35
N LEU A 11 -1.55 -10.13 9.07
CA LEU A 11 -1.29 -8.98 8.21
C LEU A 11 -0.97 -7.77 9.07
N ASP A 12 0.16 -7.13 8.81
CA ASP A 12 0.41 -5.77 9.30
C ASP A 12 0.00 -4.78 8.20
N TYR A 13 -0.54 -3.62 8.61
CA TYR A 13 -0.96 -2.57 7.68
C TYR A 13 -0.28 -1.24 7.99
N SER A 14 -0.08 -0.45 6.94
CA SER A 14 0.34 0.95 7.01
C SER A 14 -0.60 1.79 6.16
N SER A 15 -0.96 2.98 6.63
CA SER A 15 -1.87 3.88 5.92
C SER A 15 -1.49 5.34 6.08
N GLY A 16 -1.97 6.17 5.16
CA GLY A 16 -1.72 7.59 5.17
C GLY A 16 -2.43 8.33 4.04
N ASN A 17 -2.07 9.59 3.87
CA ASN A 17 -2.51 10.43 2.76
C ASN A 17 -1.29 10.99 2.05
N VAL A 18 -1.40 11.20 0.74
CA VAL A 18 -0.37 11.87 -0.05
C VAL A 18 -1.03 12.82 -1.07
N LEU A 19 -0.32 13.89 -1.42
CA LEU A 19 -0.70 14.77 -2.53
C LEU A 19 0.11 14.37 -3.76
N LEU A 20 -0.55 14.30 -4.90
CA LEU A 20 0.13 14.07 -6.18
C LEU A 20 0.88 15.33 -6.61
N ASP A 21 2.06 15.14 -7.16
CA ASP A 21 2.93 16.19 -7.68
C ASP A 21 2.45 16.75 -9.03
N GLU A 22 3.24 17.63 -9.65
CA GLU A 22 2.92 18.25 -10.94
C GLU A 22 2.74 17.25 -12.10
N LYS A 23 3.18 16.00 -11.95
CA LYS A 23 3.00 14.93 -12.94
C LYS A 23 1.80 14.03 -12.62
N GLY A 24 1.08 14.30 -11.53
CA GLY A 24 0.01 13.41 -11.06
C GLY A 24 0.56 12.16 -10.39
N GLU A 25 1.75 12.23 -9.82
CA GLU A 25 2.45 11.10 -9.21
C GLU A 25 2.77 11.36 -7.74
N ALA A 26 2.93 10.30 -6.95
CA ALA A 26 3.48 10.42 -5.60
C ALA A 26 4.27 9.18 -5.19
N TRP A 27 5.44 9.40 -4.60
CA TRP A 27 6.18 8.37 -3.87
C TRP A 27 5.71 8.33 -2.42
N VAL A 28 5.30 7.15 -1.96
CA VAL A 28 4.89 6.91 -0.58
C VAL A 28 6.01 6.16 0.14
N PRO A 29 6.72 6.79 1.09
CA PRO A 29 7.73 6.11 1.89
C PRO A 29 7.08 5.19 2.93
N LEU A 30 7.68 4.03 3.14
CA LEU A 30 7.34 3.05 4.17
C LEU A 30 8.44 3.01 5.24
N PRO A 31 8.14 2.51 6.44
CA PRO A 31 9.16 2.27 7.46
C PRO A 31 10.27 1.34 6.94
N PRO A 32 11.55 1.56 7.29
CA PRO A 32 12.70 0.82 6.73
C PRO A 32 12.68 -0.71 6.85
N SER A 33 11.91 -1.24 7.80
CA SER A 33 11.75 -2.68 8.03
C SER A 33 10.49 -3.27 7.37
N PHE A 34 9.66 -2.45 6.74
CA PHE A 34 8.37 -2.91 6.23
C PHE A 34 8.56 -3.90 5.08
N GLU A 35 9.44 -3.61 4.13
CA GLU A 35 9.70 -4.51 3.00
C GLU A 35 10.37 -5.82 3.45
N ALA A 36 11.32 -5.76 4.38
CA ALA A 36 12.06 -6.93 4.84
C ALA A 36 11.22 -7.91 5.69
N CYS A 37 10.19 -7.41 6.38
CA CYS A 37 9.35 -8.21 7.27
C CYS A 37 8.08 -8.76 6.62
N HIS A 38 7.76 -8.34 5.39
CA HIS A 38 6.48 -8.65 4.76
C HIS A 38 6.63 -9.14 3.32
N THR A 39 5.70 -9.99 2.92
CA THR A 39 5.52 -10.44 1.54
C THR A 39 4.05 -10.27 1.14
N ASP A 40 3.71 -10.58 -0.12
CA ASP A 40 2.33 -10.49 -0.64
C ASP A 40 1.65 -9.14 -0.35
N PHE A 41 2.24 -8.06 -0.86
CA PHE A 41 1.74 -6.71 -0.65
C PHE A 41 0.40 -6.48 -1.36
N ARG A 42 -0.56 -5.89 -0.65
CA ARG A 42 -1.86 -5.51 -1.20
C ARG A 42 -2.11 -4.03 -0.93
N TYR A 43 -2.75 -3.37 -1.89
CA TYR A 43 -2.90 -1.91 -1.91
C TYR A 43 -4.38 -1.54 -2.01
N HIS A 44 -4.78 -0.55 -1.22
CA HIS A 44 -6.06 0.12 -1.38
C HIS A 44 -5.81 1.62 -1.52
N LEU A 45 -6.34 2.20 -2.59
CA LEU A 45 -6.23 3.63 -2.89
C LEU A 45 -7.63 4.23 -2.94
N THR A 46 -7.80 5.42 -2.36
CA THR A 46 -9.06 6.17 -2.40
C THR A 46 -8.77 7.63 -2.72
N CYS A 47 -9.32 8.11 -3.83
CA CYS A 47 -9.25 9.52 -4.18
C CYS A 47 -10.13 10.33 -3.22
N VAL A 48 -9.66 11.50 -2.78
CA VAL A 48 -10.40 12.39 -1.89
C VAL A 48 -10.73 13.68 -2.60
N GLY A 49 -12.03 13.96 -2.77
CA GLY A 49 -12.56 15.20 -3.35
C GLY A 49 -13.03 15.08 -4.79
N GLU A 50 -12.35 14.27 -5.60
CA GLU A 50 -12.71 14.02 -7.01
C GLU A 50 -12.38 12.58 -7.43
N PHE A 51 -12.99 12.14 -8.53
CA PHE A 51 -12.68 10.85 -9.15
C PHE A 51 -11.42 10.97 -10.02
N ALA A 52 -10.54 9.99 -9.93
CA ALA A 52 -9.39 9.85 -10.82
C ALA A 52 -9.02 8.37 -11.03
N PRO A 53 -8.42 8.00 -12.17
CA PRO A 53 -7.97 6.64 -12.46
C PRO A 53 -6.62 6.33 -11.77
N VAL A 54 -6.58 6.50 -10.43
CA VAL A 54 -5.37 6.27 -9.65
C VAL A 54 -5.02 4.79 -9.59
N HIS A 55 -3.72 4.49 -9.66
CA HIS A 55 -3.20 3.13 -9.58
C HIS A 55 -1.81 3.12 -8.95
N VAL A 56 -1.36 1.93 -8.53
CA VAL A 56 0.03 1.69 -8.11
C VAL A 56 0.87 1.57 -9.38
N ALA A 57 1.75 2.54 -9.62
CA ALA A 57 2.64 2.57 -10.78
C ALA A 57 3.90 1.73 -10.57
N GLU A 58 4.38 1.68 -9.32
CA GLU A 58 5.49 0.83 -8.90
C GLU A 58 5.13 0.23 -7.54
N GLU A 59 5.21 -1.10 -7.44
CA GLU A 59 5.00 -1.85 -6.20
C GLU A 59 6.08 -1.51 -5.15
N VAL A 60 5.88 -2.00 -3.92
CA VAL A 60 6.85 -1.84 -2.83
C VAL A 60 8.23 -2.31 -3.28
N LYS A 61 9.17 -1.38 -3.28
CA LYS A 61 10.60 -1.60 -3.49
C LYS A 61 11.39 -0.47 -2.86
N ASP A 62 12.53 -0.78 -2.26
CA ASP A 62 13.37 0.20 -1.55
C ASP A 62 12.57 0.96 -0.47
N ASN A 63 11.69 0.24 0.26
CA ASN A 63 10.76 0.74 1.27
C ASN A 63 9.87 1.90 0.80
N ARG A 64 9.38 1.86 -0.45
CA ARG A 64 8.39 2.80 -0.96
C ARG A 64 7.60 2.20 -2.10
N PHE A 65 6.45 2.78 -2.41
CA PHE A 65 5.69 2.46 -3.62
C PHE A 65 5.25 3.76 -4.30
N LYS A 66 4.88 3.69 -5.58
CA LYS A 66 4.49 4.85 -6.37
C LYS A 66 3.01 4.80 -6.73
N ILE A 67 2.30 5.91 -6.52
CA ILE A 67 0.93 6.14 -6.99
C ILE A 67 1.00 7.05 -8.23
N SER A 68 0.18 6.77 -9.24
CA SER A 68 0.04 7.60 -10.45
C SER A 68 -1.40 7.61 -10.96
N GLY A 69 -1.67 8.36 -12.03
CA GLY A 69 -2.94 8.40 -12.76
C GLY A 69 -3.91 9.49 -12.32
N GLY A 70 -3.56 10.31 -11.32
CA GLY A 70 -4.38 11.45 -10.90
C GLY A 70 -3.92 12.78 -11.48
N THR A 71 -4.60 13.84 -11.08
CA THR A 71 -4.26 15.23 -11.42
C THR A 71 -3.33 15.84 -10.36
N PRO A 72 -2.52 16.86 -10.71
CA PRO A 72 -1.68 17.54 -9.73
C PRO A 72 -2.45 18.10 -8.54
N GLY A 73 -1.93 17.88 -7.34
CA GLY A 73 -2.54 18.31 -6.09
C GLY A 73 -3.70 17.44 -5.59
N LEU A 74 -4.11 16.41 -6.34
CA LEU A 74 -5.10 15.44 -5.86
C LEU A 74 -4.59 14.75 -4.59
N LYS A 75 -5.45 14.65 -3.57
CA LYS A 75 -5.18 13.88 -2.36
C LYS A 75 -5.63 12.44 -2.54
N VAL A 76 -4.72 11.51 -2.27
CA VAL A 76 -5.01 10.07 -2.27
C VAL A 76 -4.79 9.53 -0.85
N SER A 77 -5.83 8.92 -0.28
CA SER A 77 -5.72 8.08 0.90
C SER A 77 -5.24 6.70 0.47
N TRP A 78 -4.24 6.15 1.16
CA TRP A 78 -3.66 4.87 0.83
C TRP A 78 -3.59 3.96 2.06
N GLN A 79 -3.72 2.67 1.81
CA GLN A 79 -3.38 1.59 2.75
C GLN A 79 -2.57 0.55 1.99
N VAL A 80 -1.48 0.10 2.60
CA VAL A 80 -0.72 -1.08 2.17
C VAL A 80 -0.76 -2.11 3.29
N THR A 81 -0.97 -3.38 2.94
CA THR A 81 -0.87 -4.52 3.86
C THR A 81 0.17 -5.48 3.34
N GLY A 82 0.80 -6.25 4.23
CA GLY A 82 1.66 -7.37 3.84
C GLY A 82 1.56 -8.52 4.83
N VAL A 83 1.80 -9.74 4.34
CA VAL A 83 1.85 -10.96 5.15
C VAL A 83 3.15 -10.97 5.94
N ARG A 84 3.03 -11.01 7.27
CA ARG A 84 4.18 -10.99 8.17
C ARG A 84 4.96 -12.30 8.09
N GLN A 85 6.26 -12.21 7.85
CA GLN A 85 7.16 -13.34 7.95
C GLN A 85 7.52 -13.55 9.43
N ILE A 86 7.09 -14.67 10.02
CA ILE A 86 7.62 -15.14 11.31
C ILE A 86 8.77 -16.09 10.97
N PRO A 87 10.02 -15.86 11.43
CA PRO A 87 11.06 -16.86 11.25
C PRO A 87 10.63 -18.16 11.96
N GLU A 88 10.63 -19.29 11.25
CA GLU A 88 10.51 -20.60 11.88
C GLU A 88 11.64 -20.71 12.91
N THR A 89 11.26 -20.75 14.18
CA THR A 89 12.19 -21.07 15.25
C THR A 89 12.23 -22.58 15.34
N ASP A 90 13.36 -23.18 15.00
CA ASP A 90 13.67 -24.60 15.22
C ASP A 90 13.78 -24.91 16.73
#